data_AF-A0A239P7A8-F1
#
_entry.id   AF-A0A239P7A8-F1
#
_cell.length_a   1.000
_cell.length_b   1.000
_cell.length_c   1.000
_cell.angle_alpha   90.00
_cell.angle_beta   90.00
_cell.angle_gamma   90.00
#
_symmetry.space_group_name_H-M   'P 1'
#
loop_
_entity.id
_entity.type
_entity.pdbx_description
1 polymer ?
#
loop_
_entity_poly.entity_id
_entity_poly.type
_entity_poly.pdbx_seq_one_letter_code
_entity_poly.pdbx_strand_id
1 'polypeptide(L)' 'MPVSVVIPFPMRVAAPQADECEIDLLSAVDLAIRDLREISQTANDIAQARARECLAMLESAYHGALQG' A
#
# COMPACT_ATOMS: atom_id res chain seq x y z
N MET A 1 -18.00 43.50 16.21
CA MET A 1 -16.71 42.79 16.14
C MET A 1 -17.01 41.30 16.34
N PRO A 2 -16.92 40.42 15.33
CA PRO A 2 -17.14 39.00 15.56
C PRO A 2 -15.94 38.43 16.33
N VAL A 3 -16.21 37.72 17.42
CA VAL A 3 -15.23 36.99 18.23
C VAL A 3 -14.86 35.70 17.50
N SER A 4 -13.58 35.57 17.15
CA SER A 4 -13.04 34.35 16.55
C SER A 4 -12.90 33.29 17.64
N VAL A 5 -13.60 32.16 17.49
CA VAL A 5 -13.52 31.02 18.40
C VAL A 5 -12.58 29.99 17.78
N VAL A 6 -11.39 29.84 18.37
CA VAL A 6 -10.43 28.81 17.96
C VAL A 6 -10.85 27.49 18.58
N ILE A 7 -11.20 26.52 17.73
CA ILE A 7 -11.51 25.15 18.16
C ILE A 7 -10.22 24.33 18.06
N PRO A 8 -9.64 23.85 19.18
CA PRO A 8 -8.46 23.00 19.13
C PRO A 8 -8.81 21.66 18.48
N PHE A 9 -8.07 21.29 17.44
CA PHE A 9 -8.20 19.97 16.84
C PHE A 9 -7.64 18.92 17.82
N PRO A 10 -8.40 17.88 18.17
CA PRO A 10 -7.89 16.84 19.05
C PRO A 10 -6.74 16.13 18.33
N MET A 11 -5.52 16.34 18.83
CA MET A 11 -4.34 15.63 18.39
C MET A 11 -4.56 14.16 18.69
N ARG A 12 -4.71 13.34 17.63
CA ARG A 12 -4.72 11.89 17.78
C ARG A 12 -3.34 11.51 18.32
N VAL A 13 -3.29 11.16 19.60
CA VAL A 13 -2.12 10.50 20.19
C VAL A 13 -1.90 9.27 19.33
N ALA A 14 -0.78 9.21 18.62
CA ALA A 14 -0.41 8.03 17.87
C ALA A 14 -0.49 6.86 18.86
N ALA A 15 -1.30 5.85 18.54
CA ALA A 15 -1.34 4.63 19.34
C ALA A 15 0.11 4.13 19.53
N PRO A 16 0.47 3.60 20.72
CA PRO A 16 1.77 2.95 20.89
C PRO A 16 1.92 2.01 19.70
N GLN A 17 3.03 2.17 18.96
CA GLN A 17 3.33 1.42 17.74
C GLN A 17 2.92 -0.01 18.01
N ALA A 18 1.75 -0.40 17.48
CA ALA A 18 1.25 -1.75 17.64
C ALA A 18 2.37 -2.59 17.05
N ASP A 19 2.93 -3.49 17.88
CA ASP A 19 4.00 -4.43 17.56
C ASP A 19 4.07 -4.55 16.06
N GLU A 20 5.16 -4.04 15.47
CA GLU A 20 5.40 -4.08 14.03
C GLU A 20 5.05 -5.49 13.61
N CYS A 21 3.88 -5.66 13.01
CA CYS A 21 3.48 -6.94 12.49
C CYS A 21 4.48 -7.08 11.35
N GLU A 22 5.60 -7.76 11.64
CA GLU A 22 6.58 -8.22 10.67
C GLU A 22 5.82 -9.20 9.80
N ILE A 23 4.95 -8.67 8.94
CA ILE A 23 4.52 -9.36 7.76
C ILE A 23 5.82 -9.57 7.01
N ASP A 24 6.21 -10.84 6.92
CA ASP A 24 7.28 -11.29 6.07
C ASP A 24 7.15 -10.57 4.72
N LEU A 25 8.17 -9.78 4.38
CA LEU A 25 8.12 -8.86 3.23
C LEU A 25 7.78 -9.63 1.95
N LEU A 26 8.25 -10.87 1.85
CA LEU A 26 7.97 -11.74 0.72
C LEU A 26 6.47 -12.08 0.65
N SER A 27 5.87 -12.45 1.77
CA SER A 27 4.43 -12.69 1.90
C SER A 27 3.58 -11.44 1.59
N ALA A 28 4.01 -10.24 1.99
CA ALA A 28 3.35 -8.98 1.63
C ALA A 28 3.38 -8.74 0.11
N VAL A 29 4.52 -8.99 -0.53
CA VAL A 29 4.70 -8.78 -1.96
C VAL A 29 3.88 -9.81 -2.77
N ASP A 30 3.87 -11.08 -2.37
CA ASP A 30 3.03 -12.10 -2.99
C ASP A 30 1.53 -11.76 -2.91
N LEU A 31 1.08 -11.22 -1.77
CA LEU A 31 -0.30 -10.76 -1.61
C LEU A 31 -0.61 -9.58 -2.54
N ALA A 32 0.28 -8.58 -2.61
CA ALA A 32 0.12 -7.43 -3.49
C ALA A 32 0.08 -7.84 -4.98
N ILE A 33 0.92 -8.79 -5.40
CA ILE A 33 0.92 -9.36 -6.75
C ILE A 33 -0.44 -10.01 -7.05
N ARG A 34 -0.99 -10.78 -6.12
CA ARG A 34 -2.29 -11.44 -6.28
C ARG A 34 -3.43 -10.43 -6.42
N ASP A 35 -3.47 -9.43 -5.54
CA ASP A 35 -4.49 -8.38 -5.54
C ASP A 35 -4.46 -7.58 -6.84
N LEU A 36 -3.27 -7.21 -7.33
CA LEU A 36 -3.12 -6.51 -8.59
C LEU A 36 -3.59 -7.35 -9.78
N ARG A 37 -3.35 -8.67 -9.79
CA ARG A 37 -3.88 -9.58 -10.82
C ARG A 37 -5.40 -9.62 -10.80
N GLU A 38 -6.01 -9.68 -9.62
CA GLU A 38 -7.46 -9.70 -9.47
C GLU A 38 -8.11 -8.38 -9.91
N ILE A 39 -7.56 -7.24 -9.45
CA ILE A 39 -8.02 -5.90 -9.86
C ILE A 39 -7.89 -5.74 -11.38
N SER A 40 -6.78 -6.18 -11.97
CA SER A 40 -6.55 -6.05 -13.42
C SER A 40 -7.55 -6.81 -14.30
N GLN A 41 -8.26 -7.81 -13.75
CA GLN A 41 -9.26 -8.58 -14.48
C GLN A 41 -10.62 -7.90 -14.52
N THR A 42 -10.90 -7.03 -13.56
CA THR A 42 -12.18 -6.32 -13.44
C THR A 42 -12.08 -4.84 -13.81
N ALA A 43 -10.86 -4.33 -13.96
CA ALA A 43 -10.60 -2.93 -14.24
C ALA A 43 -10.64 -2.59 -15.75
N ASN A 44 -10.87 -1.30 -16.04
CA ASN A 44 -10.82 -0.78 -17.40
C ASN A 44 -9.39 -0.89 -18.01
N ASP A 45 -9.29 -0.75 -19.33
CA ASP A 45 -8.03 -1.00 -20.06
C ASP A 45 -6.83 -0.19 -19.53
N ILE A 46 -7.07 1.06 -19.09
CA ILE A 46 -6.02 1.93 -18.53
C ILE A 46 -5.54 1.40 -17.18
N ALA A 47 -6.47 1.05 -16.30
CA ALA A 47 -6.15 0.48 -14.99
C ALA A 47 -5.53 -0.91 -15.11
N GLN A 48 -5.94 -1.71 -16.10
CA GLN A 48 -5.31 -3.00 -16.41
C GLN A 48 -3.85 -2.83 -16.87
N ALA A 49 -3.57 -1.86 -17.75
CA ALA A 49 -2.21 -1.56 -18.20
C ALA A 49 -1.31 -1.12 -17.02
N ARG A 50 -1.80 -0.23 -16.16
CA ARG A 50 -1.10 0.22 -14.95
C ARG A 50 -0.87 -0.90 -13.95
N ALA A 51 -1.85 -1.79 -13.77
CA ALA A 51 -1.71 -2.95 -12.89
C ALA A 51 -0.64 -3.92 -13.41
N ARG A 52 -0.56 -4.14 -14.73
CA ARG A 52 0.51 -4.96 -15.34
C ARG A 52 1.90 -4.34 -15.18
N GLU A 53 2.04 -3.02 -15.36
CA GLU A 53 3.30 -2.31 -15.10
C GLU A 53 3.73 -2.43 -13.64
N CYS A 54 2.79 -2.26 -12.71
CA CYS A 54 3.04 -2.41 -11.27
C CYS A 54 3.46 -3.84 -10.91
N LEU A 55 2.78 -4.84 -11.48
CA LEU A 55 3.14 -6.26 -11.33
C LEU A 55 4.59 -6.54 -11.77
N ALA A 56 4.98 -6.07 -12.95
CA ALA A 56 6.33 -6.31 -13.46
C ALA A 56 7.43 -5.72 -12.55
N MET A 57 7.19 -4.52 -11.98
CA MET A 57 8.13 -3.90 -11.04
C MET A 57 8.23 -4.70 -9.73
N LEU A 58 7.10 -5.14 -9.18
CA LEU A 58 7.06 -5.92 -7.94
C LEU A 58 7.71 -7.29 -8.12
N GLU A 59 7.40 -7.99 -9.21
CA GLU A 59 8.01 -9.30 -9.53
C GLU A 59 9.53 -9.16 -9.69
N SER A 60 10.02 -8.09 -10.32
CA SER A 60 11.46 -7.82 -10.45
C SER A 60 12.13 -7.53 -9.11
N ALA A 61 11.50 -6.71 -8.26
CA ALA A 61 12.04 -6.38 -6.94
C ALA A 61 12.08 -7.62 -6.03
N TYR A 62 11.04 -8.45 -6.09
CA TYR A 62 10.94 -9.71 -5.36
C TYR A 62 12.04 -10.70 -5.74
N HIS A 63 12.25 -10.93 -7.04
CA HIS A 63 13.33 -11.81 -7.51
C HIS A 63 14.72 -11.26 -7.14
N GLY A 64 14.92 -9.94 -7.19
CA GLY A 64 16.17 -9.32 -6.74
C GLY A 64 16.43 -9.54 -5.25
N ALA A 65 15.39 -9.45 -4.41
CA ALA A 65 15.49 -9.71 -2.98
C ALA A 65 15.76 -11.18 -2.64
N LEU A 66 15.29 -12.12 -3.47
CA LEU A 66 15.55 -13.56 -3.33
C LEU A 66 16.99 -13.97 -3.70
N GLN A 67 17.71 -13.15 -4.44
CA GLN A 67 19.07 -13.43 -4.92
C GLN A 67 20.18 -12.70 -4.12
N GLY A 68 19.81 -11.83 -3.17
CA GLY A 68 20.72 -11.09 -2.29
C GLY A 68 20.82 -11.72 -0.90
#